data_AF-A0A9E3K3I2-F1
#
_entry.id   AF-A0A9E3K3I2-F1
#
_cell.length_a   1.000
_cell.length_b   1.000
_cell.length_c   1.000
_cell.angle_alpha   90.00
_cell.angle_beta   90.00
_cell.angle_gamma   90.00
#
_symmetry.space_group_name_H-M   'P 1'
#
loop_
_entity.id
_entity.type
_entity.pdbx_description
1 polymer ?
#
loop_
_entity_poly.entity_id
_entity_poly.type
_entity_poly.pdbx_seq_one_letter_code
_entity_poly.pdbx_strand_id
1 'polypeptide(L)'
;VPFLHFELCYYQAIDAAIARGLQRVEAGAQGEHKLARGYEPVATWSAHYIPNPNFRRAVADYLEHERRAIAANIENLAEFTPFRRG
;
A
#
# COMPACT_ATOMS: atom_id res chain seq x y z
N VAL A 1 8.63 -23.47 -9.68
CA VAL A 1 8.63 -22.87 -11.04
C VAL A 1 9.12 -21.43 -10.91
N PRO A 2 10.14 -20.99 -11.67
CA PRO A 2 10.58 -19.60 -11.68
C PRO A 2 9.40 -18.64 -11.93
N PHE A 3 9.40 -17.46 -11.30
CA PHE A 3 8.36 -16.43 -11.44
C PHE A 3 6.93 -16.77 -10.97
N LEU A 4 6.68 -17.97 -10.46
CA LEU A 4 5.32 -18.40 -10.06
C LEU A 4 4.65 -17.50 -9.02
N HIS A 5 5.42 -16.97 -8.05
CA HIS A 5 4.87 -16.02 -7.08
C HIS A 5 4.34 -14.75 -7.77
N PHE A 6 5.04 -14.24 -8.78
CA PHE A 6 4.62 -13.02 -9.46
C PHE A 6 3.38 -13.24 -10.31
N GLU A 7 3.37 -14.36 -11.03
CA GLU A 7 2.24 -14.79 -11.86
C GLU A 7 0.96 -14.88 -11.02
N LEU A 8 1.00 -15.66 -9.93
CA LEU A 8 -0.19 -15.94 -9.13
C LEU A 8 -0.61 -14.76 -8.23
N CYS A 9 0.35 -14.01 -7.68
CA CYS A 9 0.03 -12.99 -6.68
C CYS A 9 -0.19 -11.58 -7.27
N TYR A 10 0.24 -11.31 -8.50
CA TYR A 10 0.06 -10.00 -9.12
C TYR A 10 -0.61 -10.07 -10.48
N TYR A 11 -0.05 -10.79 -11.45
CA TYR A 11 -0.51 -10.72 -12.84
C TYR A 11 -1.91 -11.33 -13.02
N GLN A 12 -2.15 -12.51 -12.47
CA GLN A 12 -3.48 -13.13 -12.49
C GLN A 12 -4.56 -12.26 -11.80
N ALA A 13 -4.20 -11.56 -10.72
CA ALA A 13 -5.13 -10.67 -10.02
C ALA A 13 -5.46 -9.41 -10.85
N ILE A 14 -4.46 -8.86 -11.56
CA ILE A 14 -4.62 -7.72 -12.47
C ILE A 14 -5.49 -8.10 -13.66
N ASP A 15 -5.20 -9.23 -14.32
CA ASP A 15 -5.98 -9.73 -15.46
C ASP A 15 -7.44 -9.99 -15.05
N ALA A 16 -7.63 -10.60 -13.89
CA ALA A 16 -8.93 -10.85 -13.30
C ALA A 16 -9.73 -9.57 -13.06
N ALA A 17 -9.08 -8.48 -12.63
CA ALA A 17 -9.72 -7.19 -12.41
C ALA A 17 -10.11 -6.52 -13.73
N ILE A 18 -9.20 -6.50 -14.71
CA ILE A 18 -9.46 -5.94 -16.05
C ILE A 18 -10.64 -6.66 -16.71
N ALA A 19 -10.62 -8.01 -16.73
CA ALA A 19 -11.68 -8.80 -17.35
C ALA A 19 -13.07 -8.59 -16.72
N ARG A 20 -13.11 -8.23 -15.43
CA ARG A 20 -14.34 -7.98 -14.67
C ARG A 20 -14.73 -6.50 -14.60
N GLY A 21 -13.95 -5.61 -15.21
CA GLY A 21 -14.19 -4.16 -15.12
C GLY A 21 -13.99 -3.59 -13.71
N LEU A 22 -13.20 -4.25 -12.87
CA LEU A 22 -12.83 -3.74 -11.55
C LEU A 22 -11.78 -2.65 -11.68
N GLN A 23 -11.93 -1.57 -10.91
CA GLN A 23 -11.08 -0.39 -11.04
C GLN A 23 -9.76 -0.47 -10.24
N ARG A 24 -9.63 -1.43 -9.32
CA ARG A 24 -8.48 -1.49 -8.41
C ARG A 24 -8.15 -2.94 -8.04
N VAL A 25 -6.85 -3.21 -7.90
CA VAL A 25 -6.28 -4.39 -7.26
C VAL A 25 -5.43 -3.93 -6.09
N GLU A 26 -5.62 -4.54 -4.92
CA GLU A 26 -4.84 -4.22 -3.72
C GLU A 26 -3.87 -5.37 -3.41
N ALA A 27 -2.56 -5.09 -3.47
CA ALA A 27 -1.52 -6.06 -3.10
C ALA A 27 -1.31 -6.20 -1.57
N GLY A 28 -2.27 -5.73 -0.77
CA GLY A 28 -2.17 -5.61 0.69
C GLY A 28 -1.28 -4.45 1.15
N ALA A 29 -1.21 -4.24 2.46
CA ALA A 29 -0.41 -3.18 3.07
C ALA A 29 1.11 -3.52 3.10
N GLN A 30 1.95 -2.48 3.16
CA GLN A 30 3.40 -2.54 3.43
C GLN A 30 4.30 -3.12 2.31
N GLY A 31 5.55 -2.65 2.25
CA GLY A 31 6.62 -3.18 1.41
C GLY A 31 6.97 -2.33 0.18
N GLU A 32 8.10 -1.61 0.26
CA GLU A 32 8.66 -0.82 -0.86
C GLU A 32 8.90 -1.66 -2.12
N HIS A 33 9.19 -2.94 -1.93
CA HIS A 33 9.39 -3.91 -3.00
C HIS A 33 8.18 -4.07 -3.94
N LYS A 34 6.98 -3.61 -3.56
CA LYS A 34 5.77 -3.64 -4.42
C LYS A 34 5.84 -2.65 -5.57
N LEU A 35 6.63 -1.58 -5.43
CA LEU A 35 6.83 -0.62 -6.51
C LEU A 35 7.43 -1.28 -7.75
N ALA A 36 8.46 -2.11 -7.55
CA ALA A 36 9.06 -2.91 -8.61
C ALA A 36 8.12 -3.97 -9.21
N ARG A 37 6.95 -4.19 -8.60
CA ARG A 37 5.90 -5.12 -9.04
C ARG A 37 4.74 -4.40 -9.73
N GLY A 38 4.85 -3.09 -9.95
CA GLY A 38 3.86 -2.28 -10.66
C GLY A 38 2.77 -1.66 -9.79
N TYR A 39 2.90 -1.70 -8.46
CA TYR A 39 1.94 -1.03 -7.55
C TYR A 39 2.43 0.34 -7.15
N GLU A 40 1.56 1.34 -7.25
CA GLU A 40 1.83 2.69 -6.76
C GLU A 40 1.67 2.77 -5.24
N PRO A 41 2.47 3.63 -4.56
CA PRO A 41 2.29 3.90 -3.14
C PRO A 41 0.99 4.69 -2.94
N VAL A 42 0.07 4.13 -2.16
CA VAL A 42 -1.22 4.78 -1.84
C VAL A 42 -1.45 4.71 -0.34
N ALA A 43 -1.89 5.83 0.25
CA ALA A 43 -2.29 5.85 1.65
C ALA A 43 -3.43 4.85 1.88
N THR A 44 -3.30 4.03 2.93
CA THR A 44 -4.29 3.02 3.32
C THR A 44 -4.66 3.24 4.77
N TRP A 45 -5.93 3.03 5.11
CA TRP A 45 -6.46 3.25 6.46
C TRP A 45 -6.90 1.93 7.07
N SER A 46 -6.76 1.83 8.39
CA SER A 46 -7.28 0.72 9.19
C SER A 46 -7.97 1.27 10.43
N ALA A 47 -8.98 0.54 10.91
CA ALA A 47 -9.74 0.90 12.09
C ALA A 47 -9.42 -0.09 13.22
N HIS A 48 -9.05 0.44 14.39
CA HIS A 48 -8.64 -0.36 15.55
C HIS A 48 -9.44 0.06 16.77
N TYR A 49 -10.13 -0.90 17.39
CA TYR A 49 -10.78 -0.66 18.68
C TYR A 49 -9.79 -0.93 19.82
N ILE A 50 -9.43 0.14 20.55
CA ILE A 50 -8.49 0.06 21.67
C ILE A 50 -9.24 0.43 22.96
N PRO A 51 -9.65 -0.53 23.79
CA PRO A 51 -10.48 -0.27 24.96
C PRO A 51 -9.70 0.38 26.11
N ASN A 52 -8.40 0.10 26.24
CA ASN A 52 -7.58 0.70 27.28
C ASN A 52 -7.29 2.18 26.92
N PRO A 53 -7.73 3.16 27.73
CA PRO A 53 -7.60 4.58 27.40
C PRO A 53 -6.14 5.06 27.40
N ASN A 54 -5.29 4.51 28.26
CA ASN A 54 -3.87 4.86 28.30
C ASN A 54 -3.15 4.34 27.06
N PHE A 55 -3.45 3.11 26.64
CA PHE A 55 -2.85 2.56 25.42
C PHE A 55 -3.36 3.29 24.17
N ARG A 56 -4.66 3.63 24.11
CA ARG A 56 -5.23 4.43 23.03
C ARG A 56 -4.53 5.78 22.88
N ARG A 57 -4.24 6.47 23.99
CA ARG A 57 -3.50 7.74 23.98
C ARG A 57 -2.08 7.56 23.43
N ALA A 58 -1.34 6.57 23.92
CA ALA A 58 0.01 6.30 23.44
C ALA A 58 0.06 6.02 21.93
N VAL A 59 -0.91 5.25 21.41
CA VAL A 59 -1.04 5.01 19.96
C VAL A 59 -1.39 6.30 19.21
N ALA A 60 -2.31 7.12 19.73
CA ALA A 60 -2.67 8.40 19.10
C ALA A 60 -1.47 9.36 19.01
N ASP A 61 -0.68 9.48 20.08
CA ASP A 61 0.50 10.34 20.12
C ASP A 61 1.58 9.90 19.11
N TYR A 62 1.75 8.58 18.94
CA TYR A 62 2.64 8.02 17.92
C TYR A 62 2.14 8.31 16.50
N LEU A 63 0.83 8.16 16.25
CA LEU A 63 0.22 8.34 14.93
C LEU A 63 0.40 9.76 14.39
N GLU A 64 0.53 10.78 15.23
CA GLU A 64 0.86 12.14 14.80
C GLU A 64 2.17 12.21 14.02
N HIS A 65 3.18 11.47 14.46
CA HIS A 65 4.50 11.43 13.83
C HIS A 65 4.51 10.47 12.65
N GLU A 66 3.92 9.28 12.82
CA GLU A 66 3.87 8.25 11.78
C GLU A 66 3.16 8.76 10.52
N ARG A 67 2.04 9.48 10.64
CA ARG A 67 1.31 10.02 9.48
C ARG A 67 2.17 10.93 8.61
N ARG A 68 2.97 11.81 9.24
CA ARG A 68 3.90 12.69 8.52
C ARG A 68 5.00 11.89 7.83
N ALA A 69 5.56 10.90 8.52
CA ALA A 69 6.60 10.04 7.96
C ALA A 69 6.08 9.21 6.77
N ILE A 70 4.88 8.63 6.88
CA ILE A 70 4.24 7.87 5.80
C ILE A 70 3.93 8.78 4.60
N ALA A 71 3.41 9.99 4.82
CA ALA A 71 3.15 10.92 3.73
C ALA A 71 4.43 11.26 2.94
N ALA A 72 5.50 11.61 3.65
CA ALA A 72 6.81 11.87 3.03
C ALA A 72 7.35 10.62 2.30
N ASN A 73 7.16 9.43 2.86
CA ASN A 73 7.57 8.19 2.21
C ASN A 73 6.78 7.91 0.91
N ILE A 74 5.48 8.16 0.90
CA ILE A 74 4.64 8.03 -0.29
C ILE A 74 5.13 8.99 -1.39
N GLU A 75 5.41 10.25 -1.04
CA GLU A 75 5.95 11.25 -1.98
C GLU A 75 7.30 10.80 -2.56
N ASN A 76 8.22 10.33 -1.72
CA ASN A 76 9.51 9.81 -2.15
C ASN A 76 9.37 8.59 -3.07
N LEU A 77 8.52 7.62 -2.70
CA LEU A 77 8.29 6.41 -3.51
C LEU A 77 7.59 6.72 -4.84
N ALA A 78 6.72 7.73 -4.87
CA ALA A 78 6.06 8.17 -6.11
C ALA A 78 7.08 8.62 -7.16
N GLU A 79 8.26 9.09 -6.74
CA GLU A 79 9.32 9.51 -7.67
C GLU A 79 9.93 8.37 -8.49
N PHE A 80 9.81 7.15 -7.99
CA PHE A 80 10.35 5.95 -8.61
C PHE A 80 9.29 5.17 -9.39
N THR A 81 8.06 5.71 -9.50
CA THR A 81 7.00 5.10 -10.32
C THR A 81 7.34 5.22 -11.82
N PRO A 82 6.94 4.23 -12.64
CA PRO A 82 7.22 4.25 -14.09
C PRO A 82 6.30 5.18 -14.88
N PHE A 83 5.37 5.89 -14.22
CA PHE A 83 4.36 6.70 -14.88
C PHE A 83 4.85 8.14 -15.09
N ARG A 84 4.51 8.70 -16.26
CA ARG A 84 4.88 10.07 -16.60
C ARG A 84 4.10 11.04 -15.71
N ARG A 85 4.79 11.94 -15.01
CA ARG A 85 4.15 13.08 -14.34
C ARG A 85 3.65 14.04 -15.42
N GLY A 86 2.33 14.27 -15.45
CA GLY A 86 1.65 15.14 -16.41
C GLY A 86 2.02 16.60 -16.27
#